data_AF-A0A0K8T764-F1
#
_entry.id   AF-A0A0K8T764-F1
#
_cell.length_a   1.000
_cell.length_b   1.000
_cell.length_c   1.000
_cell.angle_alpha   90.00
_cell.angle_beta   90.00
_cell.angle_gamma   90.00
#
_symmetry.space_group_name_H-M   'P 1'
#
loop_
_entity.id
_entity.type
_entity.pdbx_description
1 polymer ?
#
loop_
_entity_poly.entity_id
_entity_poly.type
_entity_poly.pdbx_seq_one_letter_code
_entity_poly.pdbx_strand_id
1 'polypeptide(L)'
;MMKVPTVVILVLTLCAFSEPAKPLKKQKKLGDCVGCIEPYTGDWDVVLNIIKDNVPDFDDKLTLAIYEKFDVGETDYVVYQNSNNEICISSFLFTPPFETSPPHFTNYKVSCMPFIK
;
A
#
# COMPACT_ATOMS: atom_id res chain seq x y z
N MET A 1 15.32 39.95 31.60
CA MET A 1 14.86 40.57 30.33
C MET A 1 16.11 40.86 29.50
N MET A 2 16.34 40.49 28.25
CA MET A 2 15.62 39.82 27.17
C MET A 2 16.69 39.07 26.32
N LYS A 3 16.50 37.79 25.99
CA LYS A 3 17.21 37.07 24.92
C LYS A 3 16.16 36.36 24.07
N VAL A 4 15.27 37.14 23.48
CA VAL A 4 14.15 36.63 22.66
C VAL A 4 14.27 37.00 21.16
N PRO A 5 15.06 37.99 20.69
CA PRO A 5 14.90 38.43 19.30
C PRO A 5 15.46 37.42 18.28
N THR A 6 16.46 36.62 18.66
CA THR A 6 17.18 35.76 17.69
C THR A 6 16.42 34.50 17.27
N VAL A 7 15.61 33.93 18.17
CA VAL A 7 14.83 32.71 17.89
C VAL A 7 13.67 33.01 16.94
N VAL A 8 13.04 34.16 17.10
CA VAL A 8 11.90 34.59 16.26
C VAL A 8 12.34 34.82 14.80
N ILE A 9 13.54 35.37 14.60
CA ILE A 9 14.07 35.64 13.26
C ILE A 9 14.38 34.34 12.52
N LEU A 10 14.90 33.32 13.22
CA LEU A 10 15.24 32.03 12.61
C LEU A 10 14.00 31.27 12.09
N VAL A 11 12.90 31.32 12.86
CA VAL A 11 11.63 30.66 12.51
C VAL A 11 10.99 31.32 11.29
N LEU A 12 11.02 32.65 11.21
CA LEU A 12 10.47 33.39 10.07
C LEU A 12 11.23 33.13 8.77
N THR A 13 12.56 32.96 8.83
CA THR A 13 13.35 32.63 7.64
C THR A 13 13.07 31.22 7.12
N LEU A 14 12.84 30.23 7.98
CA LEU A 14 12.57 28.85 7.54
C LEU A 14 11.23 28.72 6.78
N CYS A 15 10.22 29.52 7.12
CA CYS A 15 8.94 29.56 6.40
C CYS A 15 9.01 30.31 5.07
N ALA A 16 10.01 31.18 4.85
CA ALA A 16 10.14 31.95 3.62
C ALA A 16 10.83 31.15 2.48
N PHE A 17 11.56 30.08 2.81
CA PHE A 17 12.29 29.24 1.85
C PHE A 17 11.60 27.91 1.52
N SER A 18 10.42 27.62 2.08
CA SER A 18 9.62 26.50 1.60
C SER A 18 8.98 26.90 0.27
N GLU A 19 9.68 26.62 -0.83
CA GLU A 19 9.05 26.64 -2.14
C GLU A 19 7.75 25.83 -2.07
N PRO A 20 6.61 26.36 -2.55
CA PRO A 20 5.39 25.58 -2.60
C PRO A 20 5.69 24.34 -3.44
N ALA A 21 5.52 23.15 -2.83
CA ALA A 21 5.66 21.89 -3.52
C ALA A 21 4.92 22.01 -4.85
N LYS A 22 5.67 21.93 -5.97
CA LYS A 22 5.08 22.07 -7.31
C LYS A 22 3.88 21.14 -7.35
N PRO A 23 2.68 21.63 -7.70
CA PRO A 23 1.52 20.78 -7.79
C PRO A 23 1.89 19.68 -8.78
N LEU A 24 2.00 18.45 -8.27
CA LEU A 24 2.12 17.26 -9.12
C LEU A 24 1.01 17.42 -10.15
N LYS A 25 1.39 17.54 -11.44
CA LYS A 25 0.43 17.64 -12.54
C LYS A 25 -0.58 16.55 -12.27
N LYS A 26 -1.85 16.94 -11.98
CA LYS A 26 -2.96 16.00 -11.79
C LYS A 26 -2.82 14.96 -12.88
N GLN A 27 -2.46 13.74 -12.51
CA GLN A 27 -2.41 12.65 -13.46
C GLN A 27 -3.78 12.65 -14.14
N LYS A 28 -3.75 12.80 -15.46
CA LYS A 28 -4.95 12.72 -16.29
C LYS A 28 -5.62 11.41 -15.89
N LYS A 29 -6.79 11.46 -15.25
CA LYS A 29 -7.56 10.26 -14.94
C LYS A 29 -7.64 9.49 -16.26
N LEU A 30 -6.93 8.36 -16.35
CA LEU A 30 -7.24 7.39 -17.38
C LEU A 30 -8.72 7.10 -17.18
N GLY A 31 -9.53 7.22 -18.24
CA GLY A 31 -10.91 6.76 -18.18
C GLY A 31 -10.94 5.33 -17.64
N ASP A 32 -12.01 4.98 -16.93
CA ASP A 32 -12.17 3.73 -16.18
C ASP A 32 -11.50 2.55 -16.90
N CYS A 33 -10.32 2.15 -16.42
CA CYS A 33 -9.57 1.05 -17.01
C CYS A 33 -10.11 -0.25 -16.44
N VAL A 34 -11.02 -0.88 -17.18
CA VAL A 34 -11.53 -2.20 -16.83
C VAL A 34 -10.38 -3.22 -16.85
N GLY A 35 -10.09 -3.81 -15.69
CA GLY A 35 -9.02 -4.80 -15.52
C GLY A 35 -7.62 -4.22 -15.27
N CYS A 36 -7.47 -2.91 -15.03
CA CYS A 36 -6.22 -2.38 -14.50
C CYS A 36 -6.01 -2.84 -13.05
N ILE A 37 -4.75 -2.93 -12.64
CA ILE A 37 -4.40 -2.99 -11.22
C ILE A 37 -4.56 -1.59 -10.65
N GLU A 38 -5.32 -1.47 -9.58
CA GLU A 38 -5.57 -0.20 -8.89
C GLU A 38 -5.30 -0.31 -7.39
N PRO A 39 -4.95 0.80 -6.72
CA PRO A 39 -4.78 0.78 -5.26
C PRO A 39 -6.07 0.34 -4.58
N TYR A 40 -5.98 -0.62 -3.67
CA TYR A 40 -7.14 -1.12 -2.94
C TYR A 40 -7.70 -0.02 -2.03
N THR A 41 -9.00 0.27 -2.20
CA THR A 41 -9.69 1.34 -1.46
C THR A 41 -10.62 0.84 -0.36
N GLY A 42 -10.77 -0.48 -0.23
CA GLY A 42 -11.60 -1.12 0.79
C GLY A 42 -10.94 -1.24 2.16
N ASP A 43 -11.50 -2.12 2.99
CA ASP A 43 -11.00 -2.39 4.34
C ASP A 43 -9.78 -3.32 4.28
N TRP A 44 -8.60 -2.75 4.55
CA TRP A 44 -7.34 -3.48 4.52
C TRP A 44 -7.35 -4.67 5.49
N ASP A 45 -8.05 -4.57 6.62
CA ASP A 45 -8.06 -5.63 7.64
C ASP A 45 -8.62 -6.94 7.07
N VAL A 46 -9.57 -6.88 6.13
CA VAL A 46 -10.12 -8.08 5.48
C VAL A 46 -9.04 -8.81 4.70
N VAL A 47 -8.37 -8.10 3.80
CA VAL A 47 -7.31 -8.66 2.93
C VAL A 47 -6.11 -9.14 3.77
N LEU A 48 -5.73 -8.36 4.78
CA LEU A 48 -4.60 -8.68 5.66
C LEU A 48 -4.87 -9.91 6.54
N ASN A 49 -6.07 -10.06 7.08
CA ASN A 49 -6.42 -11.26 7.84
C ASN A 49 -6.42 -12.51 6.94
N ILE A 50 -6.93 -12.40 5.71
CA ILE A 50 -6.95 -13.51 4.74
C ILE A 50 -5.52 -13.99 4.44
N ILE A 51 -4.61 -13.09 4.08
CA ILE A 51 -3.23 -13.50 3.76
C ILE A 51 -2.51 -14.03 5.00
N LYS A 52 -2.73 -13.43 6.17
CA LYS A 52 -2.13 -13.87 7.45
C LYS A 52 -2.54 -15.28 7.85
N ASP A 53 -3.80 -15.65 7.60
CA ASP A 53 -4.30 -17.00 7.90
C ASP A 53 -3.72 -18.07 6.96
N ASN A 54 -3.21 -17.67 5.78
CA ASN A 54 -2.76 -18.60 4.73
C ASN A 54 -1.26 -18.57 4.44
N VAL A 55 -0.54 -17.51 4.85
CA VAL A 55 0.88 -17.32 4.55
C VAL A 55 1.69 -17.31 5.85
N PRO A 56 2.52 -18.35 6.07
CA PRO A 56 3.45 -18.38 7.19
C PRO A 56 4.37 -17.17 7.19
N ASP A 57 4.68 -16.65 8.37
CA ASP A 57 5.62 -15.53 8.59
C ASP A 57 5.21 -14.17 7.98
N PHE A 58 3.96 -14.03 7.54
CA PHE A 58 3.41 -12.73 7.16
C PHE A 58 3.18 -11.84 8.40
N ASP A 59 3.71 -10.61 8.37
CA ASP A 59 3.48 -9.58 9.39
C ASP A 59 2.68 -8.43 8.77
N ASP A 60 1.43 -8.28 9.22
CA ASP A 60 0.51 -7.24 8.75
C ASP A 60 1.07 -5.82 8.95
N LYS A 61 1.88 -5.61 10.00
CA LYS A 61 2.51 -4.31 10.31
C LYS A 61 3.58 -3.88 9.31
N LEU A 62 4.12 -4.83 8.54
CA LEU A 62 5.11 -4.57 7.51
C LEU A 62 4.49 -4.45 6.12
N THR A 63 3.16 -4.37 6.03
CA THR A 63 2.45 -4.09 4.79
C THR A 63 2.68 -2.64 4.34
N LEU A 64 3.05 -2.48 3.08
CA LEU A 64 3.34 -1.19 2.45
C LEU A 64 2.20 -0.71 1.57
N ALA A 65 1.56 -1.63 0.84
CA ALA A 65 0.46 -1.31 -0.06
C ALA A 65 -0.38 -2.55 -0.38
N ILE A 66 -1.65 -2.31 -0.68
CA ILE A 66 -2.55 -3.32 -1.23
C ILE A 66 -3.08 -2.77 -2.57
N TYR A 67 -3.12 -3.63 -3.57
CA TYR A 67 -3.72 -3.34 -4.87
C TYR A 67 -4.72 -4.44 -5.22
N GLU A 68 -5.71 -4.10 -6.02
CA GLU A 68 -6.72 -5.02 -6.51
C GLU A 68 -6.76 -5.01 -8.04
N LYS A 69 -7.25 -6.10 -8.61
CA LYS A 69 -7.61 -6.19 -10.02
C LYS A 69 -8.91 -6.98 -10.14
N PHE A 70 -9.93 -6.34 -10.71
CA PHE A 70 -11.19 -6.99 -11.09
C PHE A 70 -11.17 -7.41 -12.56
N ASP A 71 -11.13 -8.72 -12.79
CA ASP A 71 -11.17 -9.33 -14.13
C ASP A 71 -12.13 -10.55 -14.12
N VAL A 72 -11.60 -11.77 -13.99
CA VAL A 72 -12.40 -13.02 -13.85
C VAL A 72 -12.71 -13.33 -12.37
N GLY A 73 -12.46 -12.35 -11.50
CA GLY A 73 -12.51 -12.42 -10.04
C GLY A 73 -11.66 -11.31 -9.43
N GLU A 74 -11.75 -11.12 -8.12
CA GLU A 74 -10.93 -10.17 -7.38
C GLU A 74 -9.57 -10.78 -7.07
N THR A 75 -8.53 -10.24 -7.71
CA THR A 75 -7.14 -10.59 -7.41
C THR A 75 -6.54 -9.50 -6.53
N ASP A 76 -6.15 -9.87 -5.32
CA ASP A 76 -5.44 -9.00 -4.41
C ASP A 76 -3.93 -9.13 -4.59
N TYR A 77 -3.25 -8.00 -4.51
CA TYR A 77 -1.80 -7.88 -4.49
C TYR A 77 -1.37 -7.17 -3.21
N VAL A 78 -0.69 -7.89 -2.32
CA VAL A 78 -0.18 -7.35 -1.05
C VAL A 78 1.33 -7.13 -1.19
N VAL A 79 1.75 -5.89 -1.03
CA VAL A 79 3.16 -5.49 -1.00
C VAL A 79 3.58 -5.31 0.44
N TYR A 80 4.59 -6.05 0.88
CA TYR A 80 5.05 -6.04 2.26
C TYR A 80 6.55 -6.28 2.35
N GLN A 81 7.13 -5.90 3.48
CA GLN A 81 8.50 -6.22 3.81
C GLN A 81 8.53 -7.51 4.64
N ASN A 82 9.37 -8.48 4.27
CA ASN A 82 9.54 -9.71 5.04
C ASN A 82 10.61 -9.56 6.15
N SER A 83 10.74 -10.60 6.98
CA SER A 83 11.74 -10.68 8.06
C SER A 83 13.20 -10.63 7.59
N ASN A 84 13.45 -10.97 6.31
CA ASN A 84 14.77 -10.89 5.67
C ASN A 84 15.06 -9.50 5.06
N ASN A 85 14.19 -8.51 5.31
CA ASN A 85 14.33 -7.15 4.79
C ASN A 85 14.26 -7.09 3.24
N GLU A 86 13.48 -8.00 2.65
CA GLU A 86 13.13 -8.01 1.23
C GLU A 86 11.73 -7.41 1.04
N ILE A 87 11.51 -6.78 -0.11
CA ILE A 87 10.18 -6.35 -0.52
C ILE A 87 9.54 -7.49 -1.30
N CYS A 88 8.44 -8.01 -0.77
CA CYS A 88 7.66 -9.07 -1.37
C CYS A 88 6.36 -8.49 -1.95
N ILE A 89 5.96 -9.04 -3.09
CA ILE A 89 4.64 -8.85 -3.69
C ILE A 89 3.99 -10.22 -3.72
N SER A 90 2.93 -10.36 -2.94
CA SER A 90 2.08 -11.54 -2.95
C SER A 90 0.83 -11.26 -3.75
N SER A 91 0.42 -12.20 -4.60
CA SER A 91 -0.85 -12.15 -5.33
C SER A 91 -1.68 -13.37 -5.00
N PHE A 92 -2.97 -13.19 -4.75
CA PHE A 92 -3.91 -14.28 -4.57
C PHE A 92 -5.29 -13.91 -5.10
N LEU A 93 -6.07 -14.93 -5.46
CA LEU A 93 -7.48 -14.78 -5.75
C LEU A 93 -8.24 -14.99 -4.46
N PHE A 94 -9.05 -13.99 -4.08
CA PHE A 94 -10.04 -14.12 -3.02
C PHE A 94 -11.43 -14.12 -3.64
N THR A 95 -12.19 -15.18 -3.37
CA THR A 95 -13.62 -15.20 -3.69
C THR A 95 -14.37 -14.99 -2.38
N PRO A 96 -15.15 -13.90 -2.23
CA PRO A 96 -15.94 -13.71 -1.02
C PRO A 96 -16.91 -14.88 -0.83
N PRO A 97 -17.29 -15.20 0.41
CA PRO A 97 -18.27 -16.25 0.66
C PRO A 97 -19.57 -15.90 -0.05
N PHE A 98 -19.94 -16.69 -1.06
CA PHE A 98 -21.30 -16.70 -1.59
C PHE A 98 -22.11 -17.71 -0.78
N GLU A 99 -23.44 -17.57 -0.75
CA GLU A 99 -24.34 -18.41 0.06
C GLU A 99 -24.14 -19.93 -0.12
N THR A 100 -23.48 -20.35 -1.20
CA THR A 100 -23.25 -21.75 -1.57
C THR A 100 -21.78 -22.16 -1.64
N SER A 101 -20.81 -21.29 -1.36
CA SER A 101 -19.38 -21.62 -1.49
C SER A 101 -18.53 -20.92 -0.43
N PRO A 102 -17.67 -21.66 0.30
CA PRO A 102 -16.76 -21.08 1.27
C PRO A 102 -15.76 -20.14 0.58
N PRO A 103 -15.21 -19.16 1.32
CA PRO A 103 -14.19 -18.28 0.75
C PRO A 103 -12.97 -19.12 0.37
N HIS A 104 -12.45 -18.87 -0.82
CA HIS A 104 -11.33 -19.64 -1.36
C HIS A 104 -10.13 -18.73 -1.59
N PHE A 105 -9.06 -18.98 -0.83
CA PHE A 105 -7.73 -18.44 -1.09
C PHE A 105 -7.03 -19.37 -2.09
N THR A 106 -6.80 -18.88 -3.31
CA THR A 106 -6.22 -19.71 -4.38
C THR A 106 -5.23 -18.93 -5.22
N ASN A 107 -4.46 -19.66 -6.04
CA ASN A 107 -3.51 -19.10 -6.99
C ASN A 107 -2.46 -18.17 -6.33
N TYR A 108 -2.11 -18.47 -5.07
CA TYR A 108 -1.09 -17.73 -4.34
C TYR A 108 0.26 -17.79 -5.05
N LYS A 109 0.85 -16.62 -5.27
CA LYS A 109 2.20 -16.45 -5.78
C LYS A 109 2.87 -15.35 -4.97
N VAL A 110 4.15 -15.51 -4.72
CA VAL A 110 4.97 -14.50 -4.05
C VAL A 110 6.26 -14.29 -4.83
N SER A 111 6.67 -13.04 -4.96
CA SER A 111 7.98 -12.66 -5.50
C SER A 111 8.61 -11.65 -4.57
N CYS A 112 9.82 -11.95 -4.10
CA CYS A 112 10.57 -11.09 -3.20
C CYS A 112 11.84 -10.59 -3.88
N MET A 113 12.18 -9.33 -3.61
CA MET A 113 13.42 -8.70 -4.07
C MET A 113 14.14 -8.07 -2.87
N PRO A 114 15.48 -8.13 -2.81
CA PRO A 114 16.24 -7.44 -1.78
C PRO A 114 15.92 -5.94 -1.78
N PHE A 115 15.66 -5.37 -0.61
CA PHE A 115 15.59 -3.93 -0.47
C PHE A 115 17.03 -3.37 -0.54
N ILE A 116 17.44 -2.93 -1.73
CA ILE A 116 18.79 -2.41 -1.97
C ILE A 116 19.00 -1.18 -1.07
N LYS A 117 20.03 -1.25 -0.22
CA LYS A 117 20.55 -0.11 0.56
C LYS A 117 21.48 0.76 -0.27
#